data_AF-A0A7H4NYV9-F1
#
_entry.id   AF-A0A7H4NYV9-F1
#
_cell.length_a   1.000
_cell.length_b   1.000
_cell.length_c   1.000
_cell.angle_alpha   90.00
_cell.angle_beta   90.00
_cell.angle_gamma   90.00
#
_symmetry.space_group_name_H-M   'P 1'
#
loop_
_entity.id
_entity.type
_entity.pdbx_description
1 polymer ?
#
loop_
_entity_poly.entity_id
_entity_poly.type
_entity_poly.pdbx_seq_one_letter_code
_entity_poly.pdbx_strand_id
1 'polypeptide(L)'
;MRGLQVMTGFTLYPDRALIEITGKVFNGNATPRHFLWWANPAVKGGDAHQSVFPPDVTAVFDHGKRDVSAFPIATGTYYKVDYSAGVDISRYKNVPVPTSYMAEKSDYDFVGAYHHDERGGLLHVADHHVSPGKKTVELGLWRLWPGVGPQSDG
;
A
#
# COMPACT_ATOMS: atom_id res chain seq x y z
N MET A 1 16.47 13.03 9.62
CA MET A 1 16.03 13.83 8.45
C MET A 1 17.05 14.94 8.25
N ARG A 2 17.47 15.30 7.03
CA ARG A 2 18.65 16.16 6.74
C ARG A 2 18.51 17.62 7.23
N GLY A 3 18.39 17.84 8.53
CA GLY A 3 18.06 19.12 9.17
C GLY A 3 16.57 19.50 9.10
N LEU A 4 15.69 18.63 8.60
CA LEU A 4 14.24 18.85 8.59
C LEU A 4 13.62 18.46 9.93
N GLN A 5 12.61 19.22 10.36
CA GLN A 5 11.74 18.85 11.47
C GLN A 5 10.45 18.26 10.89
N VAL A 6 10.00 17.16 11.49
CA VAL A 6 8.70 16.56 11.13
C VAL A 6 7.92 16.32 12.40
N MET A 7 6.66 16.73 12.37
CA MET A 7 5.68 16.47 13.42
C MET A 7 4.58 15.60 12.83
N THR A 8 4.24 14.52 13.54
CA THR A 8 3.11 13.65 13.21
C THR A 8 2.14 13.67 14.38
N GLY A 9 0.94 14.19 14.16
CA GLY A 9 -0.14 14.17 15.13
C GLY A 9 -1.13 13.04 14.80
N PHE A 10 -1.72 12.47 15.85
CA PHE A 10 -2.80 11.50 15.74
C PHE A 10 -4.03 12.05 16.45
N THR A 11 -5.16 12.09 15.74
CA THR A 11 -6.44 12.52 16.32
C THR A 11 -7.40 11.33 16.32
N LEU A 12 -7.97 11.05 17.49
CA LEU A 12 -9.04 10.07 17.67
C LEU A 12 -10.36 10.81 17.82
N TYR A 13 -11.42 10.23 17.27
CA TYR A 13 -12.76 10.77 17.37
C TYR A 13 -13.64 9.76 18.12
N PRO A 14 -14.30 10.18 19.22
CA PRO A 14 -15.28 9.33 19.89
C PRO A 14 -16.31 8.80 18.89
N ASP A 15 -16.66 7.52 19.06
CA ASP A 15 -17.69 6.84 18.26
C ASP A 15 -17.43 6.79 16.74
N ARG A 16 -16.18 6.99 16.30
CA ARG A 16 -15.78 6.82 14.90
C ARG A 16 -14.68 5.77 14.75
N ALA A 17 -14.83 4.91 13.75
CA ALA A 17 -13.80 3.95 13.33
C ALA A 17 -12.77 4.63 12.40
N LEU A 18 -12.15 5.71 12.88
CA LEU A 18 -11.12 6.44 12.12
C LEU A 18 -10.01 6.97 13.04
N ILE A 19 -8.79 6.95 12.51
CA ILE A 19 -7.62 7.62 13.10
C ILE A 19 -7.14 8.63 12.07
N GLU A 20 -7.13 9.90 12.42
CA GLU A 20 -6.56 10.93 11.56
C GLU A 20 -5.07 11.08 11.84
N ILE A 21 -4.27 11.16 10.77
CA ILE A 21 -2.83 11.41 10.84
C ILE A 21 -2.56 12.77 10.19
N THR A 22 -2.02 13.72 10.98
CA THR A 22 -1.57 15.02 10.47
C THR A 22 -0.06 15.06 10.43
N GLY A 23 0.53 15.19 9.24
CA GLY A 23 1.96 15.40 9.04
C GLY A 23 2.30 16.86 8.78
N LYS A 24 3.30 17.42 9.47
CA LYS A 24 3.89 18.73 9.17
C LYS A 24 5.40 18.60 9.00
N VAL A 25 5.92 19.09 7.88
CA VAL A 25 7.36 19.14 7.59
C VAL A 25 7.80 20.60 7.60
N PHE A 26 8.81 20.92 8.42
CA PHE A 26 9.40 22.25 8.49
C PHE A 26 10.88 22.21 8.09
N ASN A 27 11.25 23.09 7.15
CA ASN A 27 12.64 23.29 6.75
C ASN A 27 13.18 24.60 7.31
N GLY A 28 13.81 24.54 8.49
CA GLY A 28 14.50 25.69 9.08
C GLY A 28 15.90 25.97 8.53
N ASN A 29 16.37 25.20 7.53
CA ASN A 29 17.70 25.39 6.96
C ASN A 29 17.70 26.52 5.93
N ALA A 30 18.85 27.18 5.75
CA ALA A 30 19.04 28.20 4.72
C ALA A 30 18.97 27.67 3.27
N THR A 31 18.90 26.35 3.09
CA THR A 31 18.85 25.70 1.76
C THR A 31 17.70 24.69 1.68
N PRO A 32 17.14 24.45 0.48
CA PRO A 32 16.16 23.39 0.28
C PRO A 32 16.71 22.00 0.68
N ARG A 33 15.83 21.15 1.21
CA ARG A 33 16.12 19.76 1.55
C ARG A 33 15.08 18.83 0.93
N HIS A 34 15.54 17.72 0.36
CA HIS A 34 14.65 16.66 -0.11
C HIS A 34 14.12 15.85 1.06
N PHE A 35 12.89 15.37 0.93
CA PHE A 35 12.28 14.42 1.85
C PHE A 35 11.34 13.46 1.11
N LEU A 36 11.05 12.34 1.77
CA LEU A 36 9.97 11.43 1.44
C LEU A 36 9.25 11.13 2.76
N TRP A 37 7.94 11.06 2.72
CA TRP A 37 7.11 10.72 3.87
C TRP A 37 5.98 9.81 3.41
N TRP A 38 5.70 8.78 4.19
CA TRP A 38 4.67 7.78 3.91
C TRP A 38 3.94 7.42 5.21
N ALA A 39 2.62 7.34 5.16
CA ALA A 39 1.84 6.63 6.16
C ALA A 39 1.77 5.15 5.75
N ASN A 40 2.35 4.26 6.56
CA ASN A 40 2.48 2.84 6.24
C ASN A 40 1.73 1.97 7.26
N PRO A 41 0.39 2.01 7.32
CA PRO A 41 -0.35 1.12 8.19
C PRO A 41 -0.18 -0.34 7.74
N ALA A 42 0.17 -1.22 8.68
CA ALA A 42 0.19 -2.65 8.44
C ALA A 42 -1.22 -3.23 8.65
N VAL A 43 -1.61 -4.17 7.80
CA VAL A 43 -2.88 -4.89 7.88
C VAL A 43 -2.62 -6.38 7.85
N LYS A 44 -3.62 -7.19 8.23
CA LYS A 44 -3.53 -8.64 8.14
C LYS A 44 -3.31 -9.07 6.68
N GLY A 45 -2.24 -9.83 6.46
CA GLY A 45 -1.96 -10.50 5.19
C GLY A 45 -2.57 -11.91 5.12
N GLY A 46 -2.14 -12.70 4.14
CA GLY A 46 -2.61 -14.09 3.97
C GLY A 46 -3.53 -14.25 2.76
N ASP A 47 -3.96 -15.48 2.48
CA ASP A 47 -4.65 -15.80 1.22
C ASP A 47 -6.03 -15.13 1.06
N ALA A 48 -6.64 -14.71 2.16
CA ALA A 48 -7.88 -13.95 2.15
C ALA A 48 -7.68 -12.44 1.96
N HIS A 49 -6.45 -11.93 1.99
CA HIS A 49 -6.12 -10.52 1.77
C HIS A 49 -6.37 -10.08 0.33
N GLN A 50 -6.82 -8.84 0.18
CA GLN A 50 -6.97 -8.16 -1.09
C GLN A 50 -6.50 -6.71 -0.99
N SER A 51 -5.61 -6.32 -1.89
CA SER A 51 -5.25 -4.92 -2.15
C SER A 51 -6.42 -4.20 -2.79
N VAL A 52 -6.84 -3.06 -2.24
CA VAL A 52 -7.95 -2.24 -2.75
C VAL A 52 -7.38 -0.94 -3.28
N PHE A 53 -7.33 -0.79 -4.60
CA PHE A 53 -7.04 0.47 -5.25
C PHE A 53 -8.33 1.07 -5.83
N PRO A 54 -8.37 2.39 -6.05
CA PRO A 54 -9.46 3.03 -6.76
C PRO A 54 -9.72 2.43 -8.15
N PRO A 55 -10.98 2.52 -8.65
CA PRO A 55 -11.36 1.89 -9.91
C PRO A 55 -10.71 2.51 -11.15
N ASP A 56 -10.14 3.72 -11.04
CA ASP A 56 -9.39 4.38 -12.11
C ASP A 56 -7.90 3.97 -12.16
N VAL A 57 -7.42 3.16 -11.20
CA VAL A 57 -6.07 2.60 -11.23
C VAL A 57 -6.05 1.40 -12.17
N THR A 58 -5.64 1.64 -13.42
CA THR A 58 -5.51 0.59 -14.44
C THR A 58 -4.07 0.09 -14.61
N ALA A 59 -3.09 0.75 -13.99
CA ALA A 59 -1.67 0.41 -14.09
C ALA A 59 -0.93 0.59 -12.74
N VAL A 60 -0.09 -0.38 -12.41
CA VAL A 60 0.76 -0.37 -11.21
C VAL A 60 2.22 -0.65 -11.56
N PHE A 61 3.12 0.09 -10.92
CA PHE A 61 4.56 -0.08 -11.06
C PHE A 61 5.15 -0.92 -9.93
N ASP A 62 6.22 -1.64 -10.25
CA ASP A 62 7.05 -2.32 -9.26
C ASP A 62 7.77 -1.32 -8.32
N HIS A 63 8.46 -1.83 -7.28
CA HIS A 63 9.12 -1.01 -6.27
C HIS A 63 10.07 0.07 -6.84
N GLY A 64 10.72 -0.22 -7.98
CA GLY A 64 11.70 0.64 -8.62
C GLY A 64 11.20 1.39 -9.85
N LYS A 65 9.91 1.30 -10.20
CA LYS A 65 9.35 1.78 -11.48
C LYS A 65 10.09 1.25 -12.70
N ARG A 66 10.55 0.00 -12.63
CA ARG A 66 11.27 -0.73 -13.68
C ARG A 66 10.34 -1.53 -14.56
N ASP A 67 9.18 -1.91 -14.02
CA ASP A 67 8.20 -2.75 -14.69
C ASP A 67 6.78 -2.28 -14.34
N VAL A 68 5.83 -2.53 -15.23
CA VAL A 68 4.44 -2.09 -15.13
C VAL A 68 3.49 -3.25 -15.42
N SER A 69 2.40 -3.35 -14.66
CA SER A 69 1.33 -4.31 -14.91
C SER A 69 -0.02 -3.63 -14.98
N ALA A 70 -0.94 -4.21 -15.73
CA ALA A 70 -2.35 -3.87 -15.63
C ALA A 70 -2.89 -4.28 -14.25
N PHE A 71 -3.78 -3.48 -13.69
CA PHE A 71 -4.43 -3.76 -12.41
C PHE A 71 -5.95 -3.64 -12.55
N PRO A 72 -6.75 -4.49 -11.88
CA PRO A 72 -6.34 -5.60 -11.01
C PRO A 72 -5.95 -6.87 -11.77
N ILE A 73 -6.32 -6.99 -13.05
CA ILE A 73 -6.02 -8.17 -13.87
C ILE A 73 -4.68 -7.96 -14.59
N ALA A 74 -3.65 -8.64 -14.11
CA ALA A 74 -2.35 -8.66 -14.78
C ALA A 74 -2.38 -9.60 -15.98
N THR A 75 -1.65 -9.20 -17.02
CA THR A 75 -1.36 -10.00 -18.22
C THR A 75 0.13 -9.90 -18.55
N GLY A 76 0.69 -10.93 -19.19
CA GLY A 76 2.12 -10.96 -19.52
C GLY A 76 2.99 -11.25 -18.31
N THR A 77 4.22 -10.75 -18.29
CA THR A 77 5.16 -11.01 -17.20
C THR A 77 5.25 -9.80 -16.27
N TYR A 78 5.16 -10.02 -14.96
CA TYR A 78 5.39 -8.99 -13.95
C TYR A 78 6.12 -9.60 -12.75
N TYR A 79 7.16 -8.93 -12.22
CA TYR A 79 8.04 -9.52 -11.19
C TYR A 79 8.65 -10.88 -11.58
N LYS A 80 8.89 -11.11 -12.88
CA LYS A 80 9.35 -12.39 -13.46
C LYS A 80 8.36 -13.56 -13.27
N VAL A 81 7.10 -13.27 -12.95
CA VAL A 81 6.00 -14.25 -12.89
C VAL A 81 5.15 -14.10 -14.14
N ASP A 82 4.77 -15.22 -14.76
CA ASP A 82 3.87 -15.25 -15.91
C ASP A 82 2.41 -15.15 -15.46
N TYR A 83 1.75 -14.06 -15.87
CA TYR A 83 0.34 -13.77 -15.66
C TYR A 83 -0.43 -13.74 -17.00
N SER A 84 0.10 -14.31 -18.08
CA SER A 84 -0.53 -14.34 -19.42
C SER A 84 -1.97 -14.86 -19.45
N ALA A 85 -2.37 -15.69 -18.48
CA ALA A 85 -3.73 -16.20 -18.34
C ALA A 85 -4.77 -15.16 -17.87
N GLY A 86 -4.36 -13.94 -17.50
CA GLY A 86 -5.24 -12.94 -16.91
C GLY A 86 -5.49 -13.24 -15.44
N VAL A 87 -4.60 -12.75 -14.57
CA VAL A 87 -4.61 -13.08 -13.14
C VAL A 87 -4.97 -11.86 -12.32
N ASP A 88 -5.93 -12.01 -11.41
CA ASP A 88 -6.27 -10.97 -10.44
C ASP A 88 -5.17 -10.83 -9.39
N ILE A 89 -4.26 -9.87 -9.62
CA ILE A 89 -3.15 -9.54 -8.72
C ILE A 89 -3.58 -8.59 -7.59
N SER A 90 -4.87 -8.25 -7.48
CA SER A 90 -5.36 -7.63 -6.24
C SER A 90 -5.44 -8.64 -5.10
N ARG A 91 -5.52 -9.95 -5.39
CA ARG A 91 -5.68 -11.03 -4.41
C ARG A 91 -4.32 -11.61 -4.05
N TYR A 92 -3.93 -11.50 -2.78
CA TYR A 92 -2.64 -11.97 -2.26
C TYR A 92 -2.33 -13.43 -2.63
N LYS A 93 -3.33 -14.32 -2.57
CA LYS A 93 -3.18 -15.74 -2.91
C LYS A 93 -2.65 -16.00 -4.33
N ASN A 94 -2.82 -15.04 -5.24
CA ASN A 94 -2.39 -15.12 -6.64
C ASN A 94 -0.98 -14.55 -6.85
N VAL A 95 -0.33 -14.04 -5.80
CA VAL A 95 0.94 -13.32 -5.85
C VAL A 95 2.03 -14.19 -5.19
N PRO A 96 2.82 -14.96 -5.97
CA PRO A 96 3.69 -15.99 -5.42
C PRO A 96 5.03 -15.47 -4.90
N VAL A 97 5.38 -14.22 -5.21
CA VAL A 97 6.64 -13.57 -4.84
C VAL A 97 6.37 -12.23 -4.15
N PRO A 98 7.27 -11.74 -3.28
CA PRO A 98 7.13 -10.43 -2.68
C PRO A 98 6.97 -9.36 -3.76
N THR A 99 5.86 -8.63 -3.69
CA THR A 99 5.42 -7.74 -4.75
C THR A 99 4.98 -6.42 -4.12
N SER A 100 5.23 -5.31 -4.82
CA SER A 100 4.68 -4.03 -4.43
C SER A 100 4.03 -3.36 -5.62
N TYR A 101 2.87 -2.76 -5.39
CA TYR A 101 2.11 -2.02 -6.38
C TYR A 101 2.20 -0.54 -6.04
N MET A 102 2.78 0.27 -6.92
CA MET A 102 2.66 1.72 -6.87
C MET A 102 1.72 2.17 -7.99
N ALA A 103 0.56 2.73 -7.64
CA ALA A 103 -0.38 3.21 -8.66
C ALA A 103 0.29 4.28 -9.54
N GLU A 104 0.00 4.28 -10.84
CA GLU A 104 0.44 5.34 -11.75
C GLU A 104 -0.15 6.70 -11.34
N LYS A 105 -1.48 6.76 -11.29
CA LYS A 105 -2.29 7.95 -10.98
C LYS A 105 -3.68 7.52 -10.53
N SER A 106 -4.39 8.40 -9.84
CA SER A 106 -5.80 8.25 -9.51
C SER A 106 -6.36 9.55 -8.96
N ASP A 107 -7.56 9.93 -9.40
CA ASP A 107 -8.30 11.12 -8.97
C ASP A 107 -9.13 10.86 -7.71
N TYR A 108 -9.14 9.62 -7.21
CA TYR A 108 -9.79 9.26 -5.95
C TYR A 108 -8.86 9.47 -4.76
N ASP A 109 -9.45 9.73 -3.60
CA ASP A 109 -8.72 10.04 -2.37
C ASP A 109 -8.37 8.80 -1.52
N PHE A 110 -8.49 7.57 -2.04
CA PHE A 110 -8.34 6.38 -1.19
C PHE A 110 -7.41 5.30 -1.73
N VAL A 111 -6.90 4.47 -0.81
CA VAL A 111 -6.30 3.16 -1.05
C VAL A 111 -6.52 2.31 0.19
N GLY A 112 -6.59 1.00 0.07
CA GLY A 112 -6.86 0.17 1.23
C GLY A 112 -6.54 -1.30 1.04
N ALA A 113 -7.05 -2.08 1.98
CA ALA A 113 -6.97 -3.52 1.98
C ALA A 113 -8.21 -4.11 2.63
N TYR A 114 -8.61 -5.29 2.17
CA TYR A 114 -9.73 -6.04 2.71
C TYR A 114 -9.32 -7.48 2.98
N HIS A 115 -9.70 -8.02 4.14
CA HIS A 115 -9.47 -9.41 4.51
C HIS A 115 -10.81 -10.15 4.53
N HIS A 116 -11.02 -11.05 3.57
CA HIS A 116 -12.33 -11.66 3.33
C HIS A 116 -12.84 -12.52 4.50
N ASP A 117 -11.95 -13.27 5.17
CA ASP A 117 -12.35 -14.13 6.29
C ASP A 117 -12.73 -13.32 7.54
N GLU A 118 -12.14 -12.13 7.70
CA GLU A 118 -12.45 -11.23 8.83
C GLU A 118 -13.60 -10.29 8.49
N ARG A 119 -13.99 -10.24 7.21
CA ARG A 119 -15.00 -9.33 6.67
C ARG A 119 -14.72 -7.86 7.02
N GLY A 120 -13.44 -7.51 7.11
CA GLY A 120 -12.96 -6.21 7.58
C GLY A 120 -11.68 -5.79 6.87
N GLY A 121 -11.26 -4.56 7.09
CA GLY A 121 -10.11 -4.00 6.40
C GLY A 121 -9.77 -2.59 6.85
N LEU A 122 -8.86 -1.96 6.11
CA LEU A 122 -8.44 -0.59 6.33
C LEU A 122 -8.55 0.18 5.03
N LEU A 123 -9.10 1.39 5.12
CA LEU A 123 -9.09 2.37 4.04
C LEU A 123 -8.30 3.59 4.51
N HIS A 124 -7.25 3.93 3.78
CA HIS A 124 -6.55 5.19 3.94
C HIS A 124 -7.18 6.20 2.99
N VAL A 125 -7.65 7.33 3.52
CA VAL A 125 -8.29 8.40 2.76
C VAL A 125 -7.50 9.70 2.96
N ALA A 126 -7.11 10.36 1.86
CA ALA A 126 -6.40 11.63 1.85
C ALA A 126 -6.61 12.36 0.52
N ASP A 127 -6.74 13.68 0.56
CA ASP A 127 -6.83 14.54 -0.63
C ASP A 127 -5.66 14.28 -1.58
N HIS A 128 -5.95 13.84 -2.80
CA HIS A 128 -4.96 13.51 -3.82
C HIS A 128 -4.10 14.72 -4.26
N HIS A 129 -4.53 15.96 -4.01
CA HIS A 129 -3.68 17.14 -4.23
C HIS A 129 -2.58 17.30 -3.18
N VAL A 130 -2.74 16.67 -2.01
CA VAL A 130 -1.79 16.72 -0.88
C VAL A 130 -1.02 15.41 -0.74
N SER A 131 -1.72 14.27 -0.83
CA SER A 131 -1.15 12.92 -0.70
C SER A 131 -1.57 12.03 -1.88
N PRO A 132 -1.02 12.27 -3.09
CA PRO A 132 -1.42 11.54 -4.29
C PRO A 132 -0.98 10.06 -4.29
N GLY A 133 0.09 9.73 -3.57
CA GLY A 133 0.75 8.43 -3.64
C GLY A 133 -0.08 7.30 -3.06
N LYS A 134 -0.35 6.27 -3.87
CA LYS A 134 -1.03 5.04 -3.45
C LYS A 134 -0.10 3.85 -3.67
N LYS A 135 0.20 3.11 -2.60
CA LYS A 135 1.12 1.97 -2.66
C LYS A 135 0.72 0.86 -1.69
N THR A 136 0.85 -0.38 -2.15
CA THR A 136 0.80 -1.57 -1.30
C THR A 136 2.08 -2.37 -1.46
N VAL A 137 2.51 -3.06 -0.39
CA VAL A 137 3.62 -3.99 -0.40
C VAL A 137 3.22 -5.30 0.27
N GLU A 138 3.43 -6.40 -0.43
CA GLU A 138 3.12 -7.75 -0.01
C GLU A 138 4.43 -8.51 0.15
N LEU A 139 4.83 -8.81 1.39
CA LEU A 139 6.19 -9.29 1.67
C LEU A 139 6.40 -10.80 1.48
N GLY A 140 5.35 -11.60 1.29
CA GLY A 140 5.52 -13.06 1.15
C GLY A 140 6.10 -13.78 2.37
N LEU A 141 6.25 -13.12 3.52
CA LEU A 141 7.10 -13.59 4.64
C LEU A 141 6.77 -15.00 5.11
N TRP A 142 5.49 -15.37 5.19
CA TRP A 142 5.07 -16.70 5.63
C TRP A 142 5.27 -17.80 4.57
N ARG A 143 5.35 -17.43 3.29
CA ARG A 143 5.69 -18.37 2.18
C ARG A 143 7.19 -18.57 2.05
N LEU A 144 7.98 -17.55 2.39
CA LEU A 144 9.44 -17.58 2.32
C LEU A 144 10.10 -18.14 3.60
N TRP A 145 9.41 -18.02 4.74
CA TRP A 145 9.91 -18.51 6.02
C TRP A 145 8.77 -19.15 6.84
N PRO A 146 8.49 -20.45 6.63
CA PRO A 146 7.52 -21.17 7.44
C PRO A 146 7.92 -21.07 8.92
N GLY A 147 7.10 -20.42 9.74
CA GLY A 147 7.35 -20.22 11.18
C GLY A 147 7.70 -18.79 11.62
N VAL A 148 7.83 -17.81 10.71
CA VAL A 148 8.05 -16.38 11.04
C VAL A 148 6.80 -15.52 10.78
N GLY A 149 5.64 -16.16 10.60
CA GLY A 149 4.35 -15.47 10.62
C GLY A 149 3.97 -15.02 12.04
N PRO A 150 3.00 -14.09 12.19
CA PRO A 150 2.39 -13.87 13.50
C PRO A 150 1.89 -15.22 14.04
N GLN A 151 2.27 -15.57 15.27
CA GLN A 151 1.72 -16.72 15.96
C GLN A 151 0.19 -16.63 15.92
N SER A 152 -0.46 -17.76 15.65
CA SER A 152 -1.92 -17.89 15.55
C SER A 152 -2.59 -17.77 16.92
N ASP A 153 -2.32 -16.67 17.62
CA ASP A 153 -2.87 -16.37 18.93
C ASP A 153 -3.83 -15.20 18.73
N GLY A 154 -5.02 -15.56 18.25
CA GLY A 154 -6.19 -14.70 18.06
C GLY A 154 -7.42 -15.55 17.78
#